data_AF-A0A970TEM5-F1
#
_entry.id   AF-A0A970TEM5-F1
#
_cell.length_a   1.000
_cell.length_b   1.000
_cell.length_c   1.000
_cell.angle_alpha   90.00
_cell.angle_beta   90.00
_cell.angle_gamma   90.00
#
_symmetry.space_group_name_H-M   'P 1'
#
loop_
_entity.id
_entity.type
_entity.pdbx_description
1 polymer ?
#
loop_
_entity_poly.entity_id
_entity_poly.type
_entity_poly.pdbx_seq_one_letter_code
_entity_poly.pdbx_strand_id
1 'polypeptide(L)'
;MMGIGCQFFVSGILIIIRPIFETLFSYYDQTINSLFVADTIIVAVYVTILAPIIEELMLRGILFSRLRHGIPFTAANAIQAAVFGLYHWNIIQGIYAFGIGLLLGYVYERTRTLLAPIIVHVFINGFGFLLQWSALGQYVPTWLAVIAGGGILFGGIYLFAKSTDFIGKV
;
A
#
# COMPACT_ATOMS: atom_id res chain seq x y z
N MET A 1 -10.46 -4.72 5.67
CA MET A 1 -9.52 -5.73 6.23
C MET A 1 -8.19 -5.75 5.50
N MET A 2 -8.16 -5.88 4.16
CA MET A 2 -6.89 -5.91 3.39
C MET A 2 -5.93 -4.77 3.72
N GLY A 3 -6.39 -3.52 3.80
CA GLY A 3 -5.50 -2.38 4.07
C GLY A 3 -4.82 -2.45 5.44
N ILE A 4 -5.57 -2.75 6.50
CA ILE A 4 -5.03 -2.91 7.85
C ILE A 4 -4.03 -4.08 7.91
N GLY A 5 -4.42 -5.24 7.36
CA GLY A 5 -3.53 -6.41 7.30
C GLY A 5 -2.25 -6.11 6.53
N CYS A 6 -2.36 -5.42 5.39
CA CYS A 6 -1.21 -5.00 4.58
C CYS A 6 -0.27 -4.11 5.39
N GLN A 7 -0.81 -3.11 6.09
CA GLN A 7 0.00 -2.19 6.88
C GLN A 7 0.81 -2.91 7.97
N PHE A 8 0.18 -3.78 8.76
CA PHE A 8 0.89 -4.53 9.81
C PHE A 8 1.87 -5.53 9.21
N PHE A 9 1.50 -6.21 8.15
CA PHE A 9 2.36 -7.19 7.49
C PHE A 9 3.64 -6.52 6.96
N VAL A 10 3.49 -5.43 6.18
CA VAL A 10 4.63 -4.67 5.65
C VAL A 10 5.49 -4.13 6.79
N SER A 11 4.90 -3.52 7.82
CA SER A 11 5.65 -3.01 8.98
C SER A 11 6.48 -4.11 9.66
N GLY A 12 5.90 -5.30 9.86
CA GLY A 12 6.59 -6.45 10.44
C GLY A 12 7.76 -6.93 9.58
N ILE A 13 7.57 -7.02 8.26
CA ILE A 13 8.64 -7.38 7.32
C ILE A 13 9.76 -6.34 7.33
N LEU A 14 9.43 -5.05 7.32
CA LEU A 14 10.42 -3.97 7.36
C LEU A 14 11.29 -4.03 8.62
N ILE A 15 10.70 -4.35 9.78
CA ILE A 15 11.45 -4.53 11.03
C ILE A 15 12.43 -5.71 10.93
N ILE A 16 12.02 -6.83 10.32
CA ILE A 16 12.87 -8.02 10.17
C ILE A 16 14.07 -7.75 9.27
N ILE A 17 13.87 -7.05 8.15
CA ILE A 17 14.93 -6.81 7.17
C ILE A 17 15.83 -5.61 7.51
N ARG A 18 15.40 -4.75 8.44
CA ARG A 18 16.12 -3.52 8.82
C ARG A 18 17.59 -3.75 9.19
N PRO A 19 17.96 -4.74 10.03
CA PRO A 19 19.35 -4.98 10.40
C PRO A 19 20.24 -5.39 9.22
N ILE A 20 19.65 -5.85 8.12
CA ILE A 20 20.39 -6.30 6.92
C ILE A 20 20.73 -5.11 6.01
N PHE A 21 19.89 -4.07 6.01
CA PHE A 21 19.98 -2.95 5.06
C PHE A 21 20.03 -1.58 5.76
N GLU A 22 20.80 -1.48 6.85
CA GLU A 22 20.82 -0.31 7.74
C GLU A 22 20.97 1.03 7.00
N THR A 23 21.87 1.11 6.01
CA THR A 23 22.08 2.32 5.21
C THR A 23 20.85 2.71 4.38
N LEU A 24 20.13 1.75 3.78
CA LEU A 24 18.91 2.06 3.04
C LEU A 24 17.79 2.51 3.98
N PHE A 25 17.74 1.92 5.17
CA PHE A 25 16.78 2.30 6.21
C PHE A 25 17.06 3.68 6.80
N SER A 26 18.31 4.13 6.90
CA SER A 26 18.59 5.49 7.36
C SER A 26 18.09 6.55 6.37
N TYR A 27 18.23 6.33 5.06
CA TYR A 27 17.63 7.20 4.04
C TYR A 27 16.09 7.16 4.09
N TYR A 28 15.51 5.98 4.28
CA TYR A 28 14.06 5.83 4.49
C TYR A 28 13.56 6.61 5.70
N ASP A 29 14.23 6.48 6.84
CA ASP A 29 13.83 7.18 8.07
C ASP A 29 13.93 8.70 7.88
N GLN A 30 14.95 9.21 7.18
CA GLN A 30 15.05 10.63 6.84
C GLN A 30 13.85 11.09 5.99
N THR A 31 13.48 10.33 4.96
CA THR A 31 12.33 10.65 4.11
C THR A 31 11.03 10.68 4.93
N ILE A 32 10.75 9.62 5.69
CA ILE A 32 9.51 9.53 6.47
C ILE A 32 9.46 10.59 7.55
N ASN A 33 10.54 10.77 8.33
CA ASN A 33 10.57 11.75 9.41
C ASN A 33 10.47 13.20 8.91
N SER A 34 10.93 13.49 7.70
CA SER A 34 10.79 14.84 7.12
C SER A 34 9.33 15.28 6.96
N LEU A 35 8.40 14.34 6.75
CA LEU A 35 6.97 14.60 6.66
C LEU A 35 6.39 15.07 8.00
N PHE A 36 6.93 14.60 9.12
CA PHE A 36 6.40 14.88 10.46
C PHE A 36 6.98 16.17 11.09
N VAL A 37 7.85 16.89 10.38
CA VAL A 37 8.33 18.22 10.78
C VAL A 37 7.26 19.30 10.51
N ALA A 38 6.37 19.07 9.54
CA ALA A 38 5.28 19.97 9.20
C ALA A 38 4.08 19.82 10.16
N ASP A 39 3.08 20.70 9.99
CA ASP A 39 1.84 20.63 10.77
C ASP A 39 1.16 19.26 10.65
N THR A 40 0.91 18.62 11.80
CA THR A 40 0.41 17.25 11.86
C THR A 40 -0.94 17.09 11.15
N ILE A 41 -1.84 18.07 11.23
CA ILE A 41 -3.17 17.97 10.61
C ILE A 41 -3.03 18.02 9.09
N ILE A 42 -2.20 18.95 8.58
CA ILE A 42 -1.93 19.06 7.15
C ILE A 42 -1.33 17.76 6.61
N VAL A 43 -0.32 17.22 7.30
CA VAL A 43 0.36 15.97 6.90
C VAL A 43 -0.60 14.79 6.96
N ALA A 44 -1.42 14.69 8.01
CA ALA A 44 -2.43 13.65 8.13
C ALA A 44 -3.39 13.68 6.95
N VAL A 45 -3.98 14.83 6.64
CA VAL A 45 -4.93 14.94 5.51
C VAL A 45 -4.23 14.62 4.18
N TYR A 46 -3.01 15.09 3.98
CA TYR A 46 -2.27 14.83 2.76
C TYR A 46 -1.93 13.34 2.58
N VAL A 47 -1.21 12.75 3.53
CA VAL A 47 -0.69 11.37 3.44
C VAL A 47 -1.82 10.34 3.44
N THR A 48 -2.89 10.60 4.19
CA THR A 48 -3.95 9.60 4.39
C THR A 48 -5.09 9.71 3.38
N ILE A 49 -5.36 10.89 2.81
CA ILE A 49 -6.50 11.11 1.91
C ILE A 49 -6.05 11.62 0.55
N LEU A 50 -5.42 12.80 0.49
CA LEU A 50 -5.16 13.47 -0.79
C LEU A 50 -4.18 12.70 -1.67
N ALA A 51 -3.04 12.26 -1.11
CA ALA A 51 -2.04 11.51 -1.83
C ALA A 51 -2.60 10.18 -2.37
N PRO A 52 -3.24 9.31 -1.56
CA PRO A 52 -3.88 8.09 -2.08
C PRO A 52 -4.88 8.35 -3.22
N ILE A 53 -5.74 9.38 -3.11
CA ILE A 53 -6.71 9.70 -4.17
C ILE A 53 -5.98 10.06 -5.47
N ILE A 54 -4.99 10.96 -5.40
CA ILE A 54 -4.24 11.41 -6.57
C ILE A 54 -3.46 10.25 -7.20
N GLU A 55 -2.78 9.46 -6.38
CA GLU A 55 -2.00 8.30 -6.81
C GLU A 55 -2.89 7.25 -7.50
N GLU A 56 -4.07 6.94 -6.94
CA GLU A 56 -5.01 6.01 -7.59
C GLU A 56 -5.58 6.57 -8.90
N LEU A 57 -5.89 7.86 -8.96
CA LEU A 57 -6.35 8.51 -10.20
C LEU A 57 -5.29 8.41 -11.31
N MET A 58 -4.04 8.74 -10.99
CA MET A 58 -2.94 8.70 -11.96
C MET A 58 -2.61 7.28 -12.39
N LEU A 59 -2.49 6.36 -11.43
CA LEU A 59 -1.98 5.02 -11.72
C LEU A 59 -3.07 4.06 -12.19
N ARG A 60 -4.25 4.05 -11.57
CA ARG A 60 -5.33 3.11 -11.94
C ARG A 60 -6.26 3.73 -12.96
N GLY A 61 -6.63 5.00 -12.72
CA GLY A 61 -7.53 5.75 -13.60
C GLY A 61 -6.93 6.03 -14.98
N ILE A 62 -5.65 6.41 -15.04
CA ILE A 62 -4.99 6.78 -16.30
C ILE A 62 -4.05 5.66 -16.77
N LEU A 63 -2.93 5.43 -16.09
CA LEU A 63 -1.85 4.58 -16.59
C LEU A 63 -2.30 3.13 -16.83
N PHE A 64 -2.79 2.45 -15.79
CA PHE A 64 -3.25 1.07 -15.87
C PHE A 64 -4.38 0.93 -16.89
N SER A 65 -5.38 1.81 -16.84
CA SER A 65 -6.50 1.79 -17.78
C SER A 65 -6.01 1.88 -19.22
N ARG A 66 -5.06 2.76 -19.54
CA ARG A 66 -4.46 2.85 -20.88
C ARG A 66 -3.68 1.60 -21.26
N LEU A 67 -2.83 1.08 -20.37
CA LEU A 67 -2.07 -0.15 -20.61
C LEU A 67 -3.00 -1.34 -20.88
N ARG A 68 -4.08 -1.46 -20.10
CA ARG A 68 -5.00 -2.61 -20.15
C ARG A 68 -5.72 -2.77 -21.50
N HIS A 69 -5.78 -1.70 -22.32
CA HIS A 69 -6.30 -1.77 -23.70
C HIS A 69 -5.35 -2.50 -24.66
N GLY A 70 -4.04 -2.48 -24.40
CA GLY A 70 -3.03 -3.01 -25.30
C GLY A 70 -2.32 -4.28 -24.83
N ILE A 71 -2.30 -4.54 -23.51
CA ILE A 71 -1.54 -5.66 -22.93
C ILE A 71 -2.35 -6.43 -21.86
N PRO A 72 -2.00 -7.70 -21.58
CA PRO A 72 -2.70 -8.49 -20.57
C PRO A 72 -2.57 -7.89 -19.16
N PHE A 73 -3.51 -8.25 -18.28
CA PHE A 73 -3.59 -7.78 -16.90
C PHE A 73 -2.26 -7.88 -16.15
N THR A 74 -1.58 -9.03 -16.25
CA THR A 74 -0.33 -9.28 -15.52
C THR A 74 0.74 -8.26 -15.86
N ALA A 75 0.94 -7.98 -17.15
CA ALA A 75 1.91 -6.98 -17.62
C ALA A 75 1.48 -5.55 -17.26
N ALA A 76 0.20 -5.20 -17.47
CA ALA A 76 -0.33 -3.88 -17.11
C ALA A 76 -0.20 -3.60 -15.60
N ASN A 77 -0.52 -4.59 -14.76
CA ASN A 77 -0.46 -4.46 -13.32
C ASN A 77 0.99 -4.34 -12.81
N ALA A 78 1.91 -5.13 -13.40
CA ALA A 78 3.33 -5.04 -13.06
C ALA A 78 3.93 -3.68 -13.42
N ILE A 79 3.63 -3.15 -14.61
CA ILE A 79 4.16 -1.86 -15.07
C ILE A 79 3.63 -0.71 -14.21
N GLN A 80 2.31 -0.64 -13.96
CA GLN A 80 1.78 0.44 -13.13
C GLN A 80 2.33 0.38 -11.69
N ALA A 81 2.48 -0.83 -11.14
CA ALA A 81 3.03 -1.00 -9.80
C ALA A 81 4.51 -0.60 -9.74
N ALA A 82 5.27 -0.89 -10.81
CA ALA A 82 6.67 -0.45 -10.91
C ALA A 82 6.76 1.07 -10.94
N VAL A 83 5.92 1.73 -11.74
CA VAL A 83 5.83 3.20 -11.76
C VAL A 83 5.43 3.75 -10.38
N PHE A 84 4.50 3.08 -9.67
CA PHE A 84 4.14 3.45 -8.31
C PHE A 84 5.34 3.40 -7.36
N GLY A 85 6.10 2.31 -7.38
CA GLY A 85 7.29 2.15 -6.56
C GLY A 85 8.35 3.21 -6.88
N LEU A 86 8.62 3.46 -8.16
CA LEU A 86 9.61 4.43 -8.61
C LEU A 86 9.27 5.87 -8.23
N TYR A 87 7.98 6.23 -8.21
CA TYR A 87 7.51 7.57 -7.87
C TYR A 87 7.89 8.02 -6.45
N HIS A 88 8.20 7.07 -5.56
CA HIS A 88 8.52 7.38 -4.17
C HIS A 88 9.96 7.82 -3.93
N TRP A 89 10.86 7.68 -4.93
CA TRP A 89 12.26 8.13 -4.86
C TRP A 89 13.07 7.60 -3.65
N ASN A 90 12.58 6.57 -2.98
CA ASN A 90 13.23 5.89 -1.88
C ASN A 90 13.17 4.38 -2.13
N ILE A 91 14.28 3.67 -1.97
CA ILE A 91 14.38 2.25 -2.34
C ILE A 91 13.49 1.38 -1.46
N ILE A 92 13.53 1.57 -0.13
CA ILE A 92 12.72 0.78 0.81
C ILE A 92 11.23 1.04 0.53
N GLN A 93 10.84 2.31 0.41
CA GLN A 93 9.47 2.69 0.10
C GLN A 93 9.01 2.19 -1.26
N GLY A 94 9.85 2.31 -2.28
CA GLY A 94 9.53 1.86 -3.63
C GLY A 94 9.30 0.34 -3.72
N ILE A 95 10.06 -0.47 -2.98
CA ILE A 95 9.88 -1.92 -2.95
C ILE A 95 8.53 -2.30 -2.35
N TYR A 96 8.18 -1.80 -1.17
CA TYR A 96 6.88 -2.16 -0.58
C TYR A 96 5.73 -1.49 -1.34
N ALA A 97 5.91 -0.28 -1.87
CA ALA A 97 4.92 0.39 -2.70
C ALA A 97 4.67 -0.37 -4.00
N PHE A 98 5.67 -1.01 -4.60
CA PHE A 98 5.46 -1.94 -5.71
C PHE A 98 4.52 -3.09 -5.33
N GLY A 99 4.77 -3.75 -4.18
CA GLY A 99 3.92 -4.84 -3.70
C GLY A 99 2.48 -4.41 -3.41
N ILE A 100 2.30 -3.27 -2.73
CA ILE A 100 0.99 -2.65 -2.52
C ILE A 100 0.36 -2.26 -3.87
N GLY A 101 1.20 -1.81 -4.79
CA GLY A 101 0.83 -1.42 -6.14
C GLY A 101 0.13 -2.53 -6.90
N LEU A 102 0.70 -3.74 -6.83
CA LEU A 102 0.14 -4.96 -7.41
C LEU A 102 -1.21 -5.32 -6.78
N LEU A 103 -1.33 -5.21 -5.46
CA LEU A 103 -2.58 -5.46 -4.72
C LEU A 103 -3.68 -4.50 -5.17
N LEU A 104 -3.40 -3.19 -5.19
CA LEU A 104 -4.39 -2.18 -5.54
C LEU A 104 -4.81 -2.26 -7.01
N GLY A 105 -3.87 -2.57 -7.93
CA GLY A 105 -4.22 -2.81 -9.32
C GLY A 105 -5.06 -4.09 -9.51
N TYR A 106 -4.84 -5.13 -8.72
CA TYR A 106 -5.72 -6.30 -8.66
C TYR A 106 -7.13 -5.95 -8.16
N VAL A 107 -7.23 -5.18 -7.06
CA VAL A 107 -8.52 -4.71 -6.54
C VAL A 107 -9.27 -3.92 -7.61
N TYR A 108 -8.60 -2.98 -8.28
CA TYR A 108 -9.18 -2.19 -9.37
C TYR A 108 -9.66 -3.04 -10.55
N GLU A 109 -8.87 -4.02 -11.03
CA GLU A 109 -9.27 -4.89 -12.14
C GLU A 109 -10.55 -5.69 -11.82
N ARG A 110 -10.72 -6.09 -10.55
CA ARG A 110 -11.84 -6.89 -10.08
C ARG A 110 -13.10 -6.07 -9.81
N THR A 111 -12.97 -4.86 -9.28
CA THR A 111 -14.14 -4.01 -8.99
C THR A 111 -14.54 -3.12 -10.15
N ARG A 112 -13.59 -2.78 -11.04
CA ARG A 112 -13.74 -1.75 -12.08
C ARG A 112 -14.15 -0.38 -11.54
N THR A 113 -13.83 -0.11 -10.27
CA THR A 113 -14.09 1.17 -9.61
C THR A 113 -12.81 1.70 -8.97
N LEU A 114 -12.60 3.01 -9.03
CA LEU A 114 -11.49 3.68 -8.34
C LEU A 114 -11.72 3.77 -6.83
N LEU A 115 -12.98 3.80 -6.40
CA LEU A 115 -13.30 3.93 -4.98
C LEU A 115 -12.77 2.74 -4.15
N ALA A 116 -12.81 1.52 -4.69
CA ALA A 116 -12.33 0.34 -3.98
C ALA A 116 -10.82 0.38 -3.64
N PRO A 117 -9.90 0.58 -4.60
CA PRO A 117 -8.48 0.72 -4.28
C PRO A 117 -8.19 1.98 -3.47
N ILE A 118 -8.89 3.11 -3.69
CA ILE A 118 -8.73 4.32 -2.86
C ILE A 118 -9.00 3.99 -1.39
N ILE A 119 -10.10 3.32 -1.07
CA ILE A 119 -10.44 2.97 0.31
C ILE A 119 -9.33 2.07 0.91
N VAL A 120 -8.89 1.04 0.18
CA VAL A 120 -7.82 0.16 0.68
C VAL A 120 -6.53 0.94 0.93
N HIS A 121 -6.16 1.84 0.02
CA HIS A 121 -4.95 2.65 0.10
C HIS A 121 -5.00 3.67 1.25
N VAL A 122 -6.13 4.37 1.42
CA VAL A 122 -6.40 5.26 2.57
C VAL A 122 -6.24 4.50 3.89
N PHE A 123 -6.75 3.26 3.98
CA PHE A 123 -6.58 2.45 5.18
C PHE A 123 -5.11 2.06 5.43
N ILE A 124 -4.34 1.74 4.39
CA ILE A 124 -2.91 1.44 4.54
C ILE A 124 -2.17 2.66 5.10
N ASN A 125 -2.28 3.79 4.40
CA ASN A 125 -1.55 5.01 4.76
C ASN A 125 -2.07 5.61 6.07
N GLY A 126 -3.37 5.57 6.31
CA GLY A 126 -4.01 6.04 7.55
C GLY A 126 -3.49 5.30 8.78
N PHE A 127 -3.48 3.97 8.74
CA PHE A 127 -2.92 3.19 9.84
C PHE A 127 -1.40 3.36 9.96
N GLY A 128 -0.68 3.49 8.85
CA GLY A 128 0.76 3.76 8.89
C GLY A 128 1.10 5.10 9.52
N PHE A 129 0.40 6.17 9.13
CA PHE A 129 0.52 7.49 9.73
C PHE A 129 0.19 7.45 11.23
N LEU A 130 -0.92 6.79 11.61
CA LEU A 130 -1.33 6.69 13.00
C LEU A 130 -0.27 5.98 13.85
N LEU A 131 0.27 4.84 13.39
CA LEU A 131 1.28 4.08 14.12
C LEU A 131 2.58 4.87 14.29
N GLN A 132 2.99 5.62 13.26
CA GLN A 132 4.17 6.47 13.30
C GLN A 132 3.97 7.66 14.24
N TRP A 133 2.86 8.38 14.11
CA TRP A 133 2.57 9.58 14.91
C TRP A 133 2.39 9.28 16.40
N SER A 134 1.64 8.22 16.73
CA SER A 134 1.35 7.84 18.11
C SER A 134 2.45 6.98 18.76
N ALA A 135 3.46 6.58 17.99
CA ALA A 135 4.45 5.57 18.35
C ALA A 135 3.85 4.23 18.82
N LEU A 136 2.57 3.93 18.52
CA LEU A 136 1.93 2.68 18.93
C LEU A 136 2.59 1.45 18.30
N GLY A 137 3.27 1.62 17.16
CA GLY A 137 3.99 0.53 16.49
C GLY A 137 5.05 -0.13 17.37
N GLN A 138 5.65 0.59 18.32
CA GLN A 138 6.68 0.04 19.23
C GLN A 138 6.14 -1.02 20.20
N TYR A 139 4.82 -1.01 20.45
CA TYR A 139 4.17 -1.95 21.35
C TYR A 139 3.62 -3.18 20.63
N VAL A 140 3.71 -3.22 19.30
CA VAL A 140 3.23 -4.35 18.49
C VAL A 140 4.39 -5.31 18.26
N PRO A 141 4.37 -6.53 18.82
CA PRO A 141 5.44 -7.49 18.60
C PRO A 141 5.57 -7.83 17.12
N THR A 142 6.80 -7.90 16.60
CA THR A 142 7.07 -8.17 15.18
C THR A 142 6.40 -9.46 14.68
N TRP A 143 6.47 -10.53 15.47
CA TRP A 143 5.85 -11.80 15.10
C TRP A 143 4.32 -11.68 14.95
N LEU A 144 3.68 -10.85 15.78
CA LEU A 144 2.25 -10.61 15.72
C LEU A 144 1.90 -9.80 14.46
N ALA A 145 2.68 -8.74 14.19
CA ALA A 145 2.51 -7.93 12.98
C ALA A 145 2.61 -8.77 11.70
N VAL A 146 3.58 -9.70 11.64
CA VAL A 146 3.76 -10.59 10.48
C VAL A 146 2.67 -11.66 10.40
N ILE A 147 2.41 -12.40 11.48
CA ILE A 147 1.48 -13.55 11.44
C ILE A 147 0.04 -13.07 11.35
N ALA A 148 -0.40 -12.20 12.25
CA ALA A 148 -1.77 -11.72 12.25
C ALA A 148 -2.02 -10.73 11.10
N GLY A 149 -1.08 -9.81 10.84
CA GLY A 149 -1.18 -8.89 9.70
C GLY A 149 -1.21 -9.65 8.37
N GLY A 150 -0.34 -10.65 8.20
CA GLY A 150 -0.33 -11.53 7.04
C GLY A 150 -1.63 -12.33 6.91
N GLY A 151 -2.11 -12.94 8.00
CA GLY A 151 -3.39 -13.65 8.01
C GLY A 151 -4.57 -12.77 7.60
N ILE A 152 -4.65 -11.54 8.11
CA ILE A 152 -5.68 -10.55 7.75
C ILE A 152 -5.53 -10.11 6.29
N LEU A 153 -4.31 -9.89 5.82
CA LEU A 153 -4.02 -9.51 4.44
C LEU A 153 -4.45 -10.60 3.46
N PHE A 154 -3.87 -11.79 3.57
CA PHE A 154 -4.09 -12.88 2.61
C PHE A 154 -5.49 -13.47 2.75
N GLY A 155 -6.03 -13.57 3.97
CA GLY A 155 -7.43 -13.91 4.19
C GLY A 155 -8.38 -12.88 3.58
N GLY A 156 -8.06 -11.59 3.72
CA GLY A 156 -8.80 -10.49 3.08
C GLY A 156 -8.77 -10.58 1.55
N ILE A 157 -7.61 -10.85 0.96
CA ILE A 157 -7.45 -11.05 -0.50
C ILE A 157 -8.28 -12.24 -0.96
N TYR A 158 -8.22 -13.37 -0.25
CA TYR A 158 -8.97 -14.59 -0.57
C TYR A 158 -10.49 -14.35 -0.53
N LEU A 159 -10.99 -13.72 0.55
CA LEU A 159 -12.41 -13.42 0.69
C LEU A 159 -12.90 -12.43 -0.38
N PHE A 160 -12.08 -11.43 -0.70
CA PHE A 160 -12.36 -10.48 -1.77
C PHE A 160 -12.39 -11.13 -3.16
N ALA A 161 -11.45 -12.04 -3.44
CA ALA A 161 -11.46 -12.82 -4.69
C ALA A 161 -12.77 -13.62 -4.80
N LYS A 162 -13.12 -14.35 -3.74
CA LYS A 162 -14.34 -15.17 -3.70
C LYS A 162 -15.63 -14.35 -3.88
N SER A 163 -15.72 -13.18 -3.25
CA SER A 163 -16.92 -12.33 -3.38
C SER A 163 -17.07 -11.73 -4.77
N THR A 164 -15.96 -11.36 -5.42
CA THR A 164 -15.98 -10.78 -6.77
C THR A 164 -16.19 -11.84 -7.86
N ASP A 165 -15.75 -13.09 -7.66
CA ASP A 165 -16.08 -14.20 -8.57
C ASP A 165 -17.56 -14.56 -8.54
N PHE A 166 -18.23 -14.37 -7.40
CA PHE A 166 -19.68 -14.58 -7.28
C PHE A 166 -20.47 -13.54 -8.08
N ILE A 167 -20.05 -12.26 -8.02
CA ILE A 167 -20.72 -11.16 -8.71
C ILE A 167 -20.57 -11.28 -10.24
N GLY A 168 -19.43 -11.77 -10.75
CA GLY A 168 -19.22 -11.97 -12.19
C GLY A 168 -19.96 -13.15 -12.82
N LYS A 169 -20.71 -13.94 -12.02
CA LYS A 169 -21.49 -15.11 -12.47
C LYS A 169 -23.01 -14.89 -12.44
N VAL A 170 -23.47 -13.73 -11.97
CA VAL A 170 -24.88 -13.30 -12.00
C VAL A 170 -25.07 -12.36 -13.18
#